data_AF-A0A6J6H4I5-F1
#
_entry.id   AF-A0A6J6H4I5-F1
#
_cell.length_a   1.000
_cell.length_b   1.000
_cell.length_c   1.000
_cell.angle_alpha   90.00
_cell.angle_beta   90.00
_cell.angle_gamma   90.00
#
_symmetry.space_group_name_H-M   'P 1'
#
loop_
_entity.id
_entity.type
_entity.pdbx_description
1 polymer ?
#
loop_
_entity_poly.entity_id
_entity_poly.type
_entity_poly.pdbx_seq_one_letter_code
_entity_poly.pdbx_strand_id
1 'polypeptide(L)'
;MWPAISWAVLDYTGFRKLAWHAMKSAYQPRAIVVGRVDQGAQITLLNDLPDPWKTKVELSLIDKTGVVVKTHTIDVNLDRYSVSRTPATEIFPEIADGNYEGFILATCPEVRASRRTTLAPAKESPLHDLTAKTAIANGVLKVQVTANTYIHELSFMPEILALGTQVDAQIVSLLPGQNHTFVVTGAANDLAEIAKRVEDLLWSHNRIVNQ
;
A
#
# COMPACT_ATOMS: atom_id res chain seq x y z
N MET A 1 28.03 7.69 9.22
CA MET A 1 26.78 7.92 10.00
C MET A 1 26.67 6.87 11.09
N TRP A 2 25.91 7.13 12.15
CA TRP A 2 25.80 6.34 13.38
C TRP A 2 24.32 5.99 13.66
N PRO A 3 24.00 5.02 14.54
CA PRO A 3 22.62 4.66 14.85
C PRO A 3 21.86 5.85 15.48
N ALA A 4 20.85 6.36 14.78
CA ALA A 4 20.07 7.51 15.24
C ALA A 4 18.65 7.52 14.66
N ILE A 5 17.72 8.16 15.38
CA ILE A 5 16.42 8.55 14.83
C ILE A 5 16.69 9.70 13.84
N SER A 6 16.27 9.51 12.59
CA SER A 6 16.55 10.46 11.51
C SER A 6 15.53 10.36 10.38
N TRP A 7 15.51 11.38 9.52
CA TRP A 7 14.72 11.43 8.28
C TRP A 7 15.24 10.54 7.15
N ALA A 8 16.32 9.77 7.37
CA ALA A 8 16.86 8.90 6.34
C ALA A 8 15.87 7.78 6.01
N VAL A 9 15.70 7.47 4.72
CA VAL A 9 14.89 6.33 4.25
C VAL A 9 15.62 4.99 4.34
N LEU A 10 16.95 5.04 4.43
CA LEU A 10 17.82 3.92 4.77
C LEU A 10 18.41 4.19 6.16
N ASP A 11 18.52 3.18 7.01
CA ASP A 11 19.20 3.33 8.30
C ASP A 11 20.74 3.23 8.17
N TYR A 12 21.47 3.32 9.29
CA TYR A 12 22.93 3.29 9.28
C TYR A 12 23.53 1.95 8.79
N THR A 13 22.75 0.86 8.83
CA THR A 13 23.13 -0.46 8.32
C THR A 13 22.80 -0.63 6.83
N GLY A 14 22.11 0.35 6.24
CA GLY A 14 21.59 0.25 4.88
C GLY A 14 20.23 -0.46 4.79
N PHE A 15 19.56 -0.71 5.93
CA PHE A 15 18.23 -1.30 5.93
C PHE A 15 17.18 -0.28 5.45
N ARG A 16 16.26 -0.74 4.59
CA ARG A 16 15.21 0.10 3.99
C ARG A 16 14.06 0.30 4.98
N LYS A 17 13.80 1.54 5.37
CA LYS A 17 12.59 1.88 6.16
C LYS A 17 11.36 1.82 5.26
N LEU A 18 10.16 1.76 5.85
CA LEU A 18 8.89 1.88 5.11
C LEU A 18 8.84 3.12 4.21
N ALA A 19 9.45 4.24 4.64
CA ALA A 19 9.56 5.45 3.84
C ALA A 19 10.34 5.25 2.52
N TRP A 20 11.30 4.32 2.46
CA TRP A 20 11.98 3.95 1.21
C TRP A 20 11.01 3.31 0.21
N HIS A 21 10.12 2.43 0.68
CA HIS A 21 9.11 1.78 -0.16
C HIS A 21 8.04 2.77 -0.62
N ALA A 22 7.61 3.68 0.26
CA ALA A 22 6.73 4.78 -0.11
C ALA A 22 7.38 5.69 -1.18
N MET A 23 8.67 6.00 -1.03
CA MET A 23 9.43 6.77 -2.02
C MET A 23 9.57 6.00 -3.34
N LYS A 24 9.89 4.71 -3.31
CA LYS A 24 9.94 3.85 -4.50
C LYS A 24 8.61 3.86 -5.27
N SER A 25 7.48 3.88 -4.56
CA SER A 25 6.14 3.98 -5.15
C SER A 25 5.88 5.37 -5.75
N ALA A 26 6.20 6.44 -5.02
CA ALA A 26 6.00 7.82 -5.46
C ALA A 26 6.84 8.20 -6.70
N TYR A 27 7.97 7.54 -6.92
CA TYR A 27 8.89 7.78 -8.03
C TYR A 27 8.72 6.78 -9.19
N GLN A 28 7.64 5.99 -9.20
CA GLN A 28 7.32 5.18 -10.38
C GLN A 28 7.06 6.10 -11.59
N PRO A 29 7.54 5.74 -12.81
CA PRO A 29 7.35 6.58 -14.00
C PRO A 29 5.88 6.83 -14.36
N ARG A 30 5.00 5.93 -13.94
CA ARG A 30 3.55 6.14 -13.92
C ARG A 30 3.09 6.02 -12.49
N ALA A 31 2.19 6.89 -12.05
CA ALA A 31 1.73 6.89 -10.67
C ALA A 31 0.27 7.34 -10.56
N ILE A 32 -0.41 6.78 -9.55
CA ILE A 32 -1.68 7.29 -9.06
C ILE A 32 -1.41 7.93 -7.70
N VAL A 33 -1.89 9.15 -7.48
CA VAL A 33 -1.87 9.80 -6.17
C VAL A 33 -3.30 10.06 -5.77
N VAL A 34 -3.71 9.47 -4.64
CA VAL A 34 -4.94 9.85 -3.94
C VAL A 34 -4.59 10.99 -2.99
N GLY A 35 -5.04 12.19 -3.31
CA GLY A 35 -4.69 13.42 -2.61
C GLY A 35 -5.31 13.55 -1.23
N ARG A 36 -4.83 14.52 -0.46
CA ARG A 36 -5.37 14.82 0.88
C ARG A 36 -6.73 15.51 0.81
N VAL A 37 -7.65 15.13 1.70
CA VAL A 37 -8.98 15.73 1.72
C VAL A 37 -8.99 17.21 2.11
N ASP A 38 -8.10 17.64 3.00
CA ASP A 38 -7.92 19.04 3.39
C ASP A 38 -7.20 19.90 2.33
N GLN A 39 -6.68 19.28 1.28
CA GLN A 39 -5.99 19.95 0.16
C GLN A 39 -6.78 19.76 -1.15
N GLY A 40 -8.10 19.63 -1.05
CA GLY A 40 -9.00 19.53 -2.19
C GLY A 40 -9.09 18.15 -2.84
N ALA A 41 -8.70 17.08 -2.12
CA ALA A 41 -8.86 15.66 -2.45
C ALA A 41 -8.74 15.37 -3.97
N GLN A 42 -7.55 15.19 -4.52
CA GLN A 42 -7.38 15.00 -5.97
C GLN A 42 -7.00 13.55 -6.29
N ILE A 43 -7.66 12.93 -7.27
CA ILE A 43 -7.11 11.75 -7.95
C ILE A 43 -6.19 12.26 -9.05
N THR A 44 -4.88 12.11 -8.83
CA THR A 44 -3.87 12.55 -9.80
C THR A 44 -3.28 11.32 -10.50
N LEU A 45 -3.28 11.36 -11.82
CA LEU A 45 -2.70 10.35 -12.70
C LEU A 45 -1.51 10.97 -13.41
N LEU A 46 -0.32 10.40 -13.22
CA LEU A 46 0.93 10.91 -13.78
C LEU A 46 1.51 9.91 -14.79
N ASN A 47 1.91 10.40 -15.96
CA ASN A 47 2.71 9.66 -16.93
C ASN A 47 3.99 10.43 -17.24
N ASP A 48 5.12 9.98 -16.69
CA ASP A 48 6.46 10.54 -16.91
C ASP A 48 7.28 9.74 -17.93
N LEU A 49 6.59 8.98 -18.78
CA LEU A 49 7.20 8.21 -19.87
C LEU A 49 7.01 8.91 -21.23
N PRO A 50 7.89 8.63 -22.21
CA PRO A 50 7.78 9.14 -23.59
C PRO A 50 6.60 8.54 -24.37
N ASP A 51 6.05 7.42 -23.89
CA ASP A 51 4.91 6.75 -24.49
C ASP A 51 3.59 7.18 -23.83
N PRO A 52 2.49 7.33 -24.59
CA PRO A 52 1.17 7.62 -24.02
C PRO A 52 0.74 6.49 -23.07
N TRP A 53 -0.04 6.86 -22.05
CA TRP A 53 -0.60 5.92 -21.10
C TRP A 53 -2.10 5.76 -21.32
N LYS A 54 -2.49 4.56 -21.76
CA LYS A 54 -3.88 4.16 -21.98
C LYS A 54 -4.21 2.97 -21.10
N THR A 55 -5.06 3.18 -20.10
CA THR A 55 -5.45 2.14 -19.14
C THR A 55 -6.79 2.46 -18.49
N LYS A 56 -7.29 1.56 -17.66
CA LYS A 56 -8.45 1.82 -16.80
C LYS A 56 -8.01 1.82 -15.35
N VAL A 57 -8.32 2.90 -14.63
CA VAL A 57 -8.11 2.99 -13.20
C VAL A 57 -9.44 2.80 -12.50
N GLU A 58 -9.54 1.72 -11.73
CA GLU A 58 -10.69 1.47 -10.86
C GLU A 58 -10.46 2.16 -9.52
N LEU A 59 -11.43 2.95 -9.12
CA LEU A 59 -11.50 3.61 -7.82
C LEU A 59 -12.57 2.92 -6.99
N SER A 60 -12.27 2.63 -5.73
CA SER A 60 -13.21 2.11 -4.75
C SER A 60 -13.23 3.03 -3.54
N LEU A 61 -14.41 3.53 -3.18
CA LEU A 61 -14.66 4.12 -1.88
C LEU A 61 -15.03 3.00 -0.92
N ILE A 62 -14.30 2.92 0.18
CA ILE A 62 -14.40 1.86 1.19
C ILE A 62 -14.75 2.52 2.52
N ASP A 63 -15.76 2.02 3.20
CA ASP A 63 -16.14 2.57 4.51
C ASP A 63 -15.19 2.09 5.63
N LYS A 64 -15.38 2.62 6.85
CA LYS A 64 -14.63 2.24 8.05
C LYS A 64 -14.69 0.74 8.40
N THR A 65 -15.70 0.02 7.93
CA THR A 65 -15.86 -1.42 8.16
C THR A 65 -15.17 -2.27 7.10
N GLY A 66 -14.71 -1.64 6.01
CA GLY A 66 -13.96 -2.30 4.94
C GLY A 66 -14.84 -2.72 3.77
N VAL A 67 -16.09 -2.28 3.74
CA VAL A 67 -17.04 -2.55 2.67
C VAL A 67 -16.84 -1.53 1.56
N VAL A 68 -16.75 -2.01 0.32
CA VAL A 68 -16.77 -1.15 -0.87
C VAL A 68 -18.19 -0.60 -1.04
N VAL A 69 -18.36 0.69 -0.80
CA VAL A 69 -19.67 1.36 -0.89
C VAL A 69 -19.94 1.91 -2.29
N LYS A 70 -18.90 2.32 -3.01
CA LYS A 70 -18.98 2.84 -4.37
C LYS A 70 -17.74 2.47 -5.16
N THR A 71 -17.92 2.25 -6.45
CA THR A 71 -16.83 2.13 -7.42
C THR A 71 -17.00 3.14 -8.54
N HIS A 72 -15.88 3.54 -9.13
CA HIS A 72 -15.84 4.40 -10.31
C HIS A 72 -14.66 4.00 -11.18
N THR A 73 -14.78 4.12 -12.50
CA THR A 73 -13.67 3.83 -13.42
C THR A 73 -13.30 5.08 -14.18
N ILE A 74 -12.02 5.44 -14.14
CA ILE A 74 -11.44 6.47 -15.00
C ILE A 74 -10.80 5.78 -16.20
N ASP A 75 -11.30 6.06 -17.41
CA ASP A 75 -10.63 5.71 -18.65
C ASP A 75 -9.46 6.68 -18.86
N VAL A 76 -8.24 6.20 -18.62
CA VAL A 76 -7.02 6.99 -18.72
C VAL A 76 -6.58 7.05 -20.18
N ASN A 77 -6.42 8.26 -20.70
CA ASN A 77 -5.80 8.53 -21.98
C ASN A 77 -4.88 9.75 -21.82
N LEU A 78 -3.69 9.50 -21.28
CA LEU A 78 -2.67 10.52 -21.01
C LEU A 78 -1.60 10.47 -22.09
N ASP A 79 -1.24 11.65 -22.62
CA ASP A 79 -0.09 11.78 -23.50
C ASP A 79 1.23 11.56 -22.74
N ARG A 80 2.35 11.57 -23.47
CA ARG A 80 3.69 11.55 -22.87
C ARG A 80 3.91 12.73 -21.92
N TYR A 81 4.64 12.51 -20.83
CA TYR A 81 5.01 13.56 -19.87
C TYR A 81 3.83 14.44 -19.42
N SER A 82 2.69 13.81 -19.12
CA SER A 82 1.44 14.50 -18.85
C SER A 82 0.81 14.06 -17.53
N VAL A 83 -0.13 14.87 -17.04
CA VAL A 83 -0.81 14.68 -15.77
C VAL A 83 -2.29 14.99 -15.93
N SER A 84 -3.15 14.14 -15.36
CA SER A 84 -4.57 14.44 -15.15
C SER A 84 -4.85 14.58 -13.66
N ARG A 85 -5.75 15.48 -13.31
CA ARG A 85 -6.23 15.70 -11.94
C ARG A 85 -7.74 15.79 -11.98
N THR A 86 -8.39 14.94 -11.21
CA THR A 86 -9.83 14.96 -11.02
C THR A 86 -10.11 15.11 -9.54
N PRO A 87 -10.92 16.09 -9.10
CA PRO A 87 -11.34 16.17 -7.71
C PRO A 87 -12.06 14.87 -7.30
N ALA A 88 -11.54 14.19 -6.28
CA ALA A 88 -12.11 12.98 -5.73
C ALA A 88 -13.53 13.22 -5.18
N THR A 89 -13.88 14.45 -4.81
CA THR A 89 -15.24 14.84 -4.41
C THR A 89 -16.23 14.89 -5.57
N GLU A 90 -15.78 15.05 -6.81
CA GLU A 90 -16.65 14.89 -7.99
C GLU A 90 -17.02 13.41 -8.21
N ILE A 91 -16.12 12.51 -7.83
CA ILE A 91 -16.29 11.06 -7.96
C ILE A 91 -17.05 10.49 -6.75
N PHE A 92 -16.69 10.95 -5.55
CA PHE A 92 -17.22 10.53 -4.26
C PHE A 92 -17.64 11.75 -3.43
N PRO A 93 -18.83 12.33 -3.68
CA PRO A 93 -19.31 13.50 -2.94
C PRO A 93 -19.36 13.31 -1.41
N GLU A 94 -19.46 12.08 -0.93
CA GLU A 94 -19.50 11.73 0.49
C GLU A 94 -18.29 12.20 1.29
N ILE A 95 -17.13 12.36 0.65
CA ILE A 95 -15.90 12.76 1.34
C ILE A 95 -15.75 14.29 1.41
N ALA A 96 -16.68 15.06 0.84
CA ALA A 96 -16.52 16.50 0.63
C ALA A 96 -16.38 17.31 1.92
N ASP A 97 -16.95 16.84 3.03
CA ASP A 97 -16.82 17.48 4.34
C ASP A 97 -15.54 17.09 5.10
N GLY A 98 -14.74 16.17 4.54
CA GLY A 98 -13.50 15.67 5.14
C GLY A 98 -13.67 14.75 6.36
N ASN A 99 -14.91 14.41 6.74
CA ASN A 99 -15.21 13.62 7.94
C ASN A 99 -15.61 12.17 7.63
N TYR A 100 -15.80 11.82 6.36
CA TYR A 100 -16.05 10.45 5.96
C TYR A 100 -14.91 9.53 6.44
N GLU A 101 -15.19 8.65 7.39
CA GLU A 101 -14.21 7.69 7.91
C GLU A 101 -14.20 6.44 7.03
N GLY A 102 -13.11 6.27 6.30
CA GLY A 102 -12.96 5.23 5.30
C GLY A 102 -11.68 5.41 4.48
N PHE A 103 -11.69 4.86 3.27
CA PHE A 103 -10.54 4.79 2.39
C PHE A 103 -10.96 4.98 0.92
N ILE A 104 -10.06 5.53 0.12
CA ILE A 104 -10.10 5.41 -1.33
C ILE A 104 -8.96 4.48 -1.73
N LEU A 105 -9.30 3.46 -2.51
CA LEU A 105 -8.34 2.60 -3.21
C LEU A 105 -8.44 2.87 -4.70
N ALA A 106 -7.31 3.15 -5.32
CA ALA A 106 -7.18 3.31 -6.76
C ALA A 106 -6.24 2.22 -7.29
N THR A 107 -6.66 1.47 -8.31
CA THR A 107 -5.88 0.37 -8.86
C THR A 107 -5.99 0.30 -10.38
N CYS A 108 -4.88 -0.01 -11.02
CA CYS A 108 -4.82 -0.54 -12.38
C CYS A 108 -3.77 -1.67 -12.42
N PRO A 109 -3.52 -2.31 -13.58
CA PRO A 109 -2.53 -3.39 -13.67
C PRO A 109 -1.09 -2.98 -13.29
N GLU A 110 -0.74 -1.71 -13.50
CA GLU A 110 0.63 -1.20 -13.32
C GLU A 110 0.83 -0.57 -11.94
N VAL A 111 -0.17 0.13 -11.41
CA VAL A 111 -0.04 0.96 -10.21
C VAL A 111 -1.26 0.88 -9.30
N ARG A 112 -0.99 1.02 -8.00
CA ARG A 112 -1.99 1.03 -6.95
C ARG A 112 -1.65 2.10 -5.92
N ALA A 113 -2.66 2.81 -5.47
CA ALA A 113 -2.55 3.78 -4.39
C ALA A 113 -3.78 3.72 -3.51
N SER A 114 -3.59 3.90 -2.21
CA SER A 114 -4.70 3.95 -1.26
C SER A 114 -4.48 5.06 -0.25
N ARG A 115 -5.56 5.66 0.23
CA ARG A 115 -5.48 6.67 1.28
C ARG A 115 -6.75 6.71 2.10
N ARG A 116 -6.61 7.06 3.38
CA ARG A 116 -7.76 7.43 4.22
C ARG A 116 -8.45 8.70 3.70
N THR A 117 -9.77 8.71 3.80
CA THR A 117 -10.67 9.81 3.39
C THR A 117 -10.82 10.91 4.44
N THR A 118 -10.17 10.76 5.60
CA THR A 118 -10.10 11.78 6.64
C THR A 118 -8.70 11.85 7.24
N LEU A 119 -8.40 12.97 7.88
CA LEU A 119 -7.16 13.19 8.61
C LEU A 119 -7.31 13.04 10.12
N ALA A 120 -8.54 12.93 10.61
CA ALA A 120 -8.78 12.58 11.99
C ALA A 120 -8.06 11.26 12.32
N PRO A 121 -7.59 11.05 13.55
CA PRO A 121 -7.13 9.74 13.99
C PRO A 121 -8.21 8.68 13.71
N ALA A 122 -7.79 7.50 13.24
CA ALA A 122 -8.74 6.41 13.02
C ALA A 122 -9.34 5.98 14.36
N LYS A 123 -10.66 5.91 14.43
CA LYS A 123 -11.40 5.43 15.61
C LYS A 123 -11.76 3.96 15.48
N GLU A 124 -12.02 3.54 14.25
CA GLU A 124 -12.36 2.18 13.88
C GLU A 124 -11.57 1.79 12.63
N SER A 125 -11.34 0.50 12.45
CA SER A 125 -10.74 -0.05 11.23
C SER A 125 -11.26 -1.46 11.01
N PRO A 126 -11.34 -1.95 9.75
CA PRO A 126 -11.68 -3.35 9.50
C PRO A 126 -10.69 -4.26 10.24
N LEU A 127 -11.10 -5.47 10.62
CA LEU A 127 -10.19 -6.41 11.28
C LEU A 127 -8.97 -6.71 10.40
N HIS A 128 -7.81 -6.95 11.03
CA HIS A 128 -6.66 -7.54 10.35
C HIS A 128 -6.94 -9.03 10.15
N ASP A 129 -7.66 -9.38 9.09
CA ASP A 129 -8.04 -10.76 8.79
C ASP A 129 -7.56 -11.13 7.38
N LEU A 130 -6.54 -11.99 7.36
CA LEU A 130 -5.91 -12.51 6.17
C LEU A 130 -5.35 -13.89 6.48
N THR A 131 -5.07 -14.66 5.42
CA THR A 131 -4.30 -15.90 5.53
C THR A 131 -2.95 -15.72 4.87
N ALA A 132 -1.93 -16.44 5.35
CA ALA A 132 -0.58 -16.41 4.80
C ALA A 132 -0.08 -17.82 4.52
N LYS A 133 0.58 -18.00 3.37
CA LYS A 133 1.26 -19.23 2.97
C LYS A 133 2.70 -18.92 2.62
N THR A 134 3.62 -19.73 3.12
CA THR A 134 5.06 -19.54 2.92
C THR A 134 5.64 -20.64 2.04
N ALA A 135 6.58 -20.27 1.19
CA ALA A 135 7.35 -21.21 0.38
C ALA A 135 8.78 -20.70 0.20
N ILE A 136 9.77 -21.53 0.50
CA ILE A 136 11.17 -21.22 0.23
C ILE A 136 11.58 -21.93 -1.06
N ALA A 137 12.06 -21.17 -2.04
CA ALA A 137 12.54 -21.70 -3.31
C ALA A 137 13.71 -20.85 -3.80
N ASN A 138 14.76 -21.50 -4.34
CA ASN A 138 15.94 -20.82 -4.89
C ASN A 138 16.57 -19.78 -3.93
N GLY A 139 16.59 -20.08 -2.63
CA GLY A 139 17.20 -19.21 -1.62
C GLY A 139 16.38 -17.96 -1.25
N VAL A 140 15.11 -17.85 -1.70
CA VAL A 140 14.21 -16.77 -1.30
C VAL A 140 12.96 -17.32 -0.63
N LEU A 141 12.42 -16.57 0.33
CA LEU A 141 11.13 -16.85 0.96
C LEU A 141 10.04 -16.07 0.24
N LYS A 142 9.02 -16.77 -0.24
CA LYS A 142 7.78 -16.19 -0.76
C LYS A 142 6.71 -16.28 0.32
N VAL A 143 6.07 -15.16 0.61
CA VAL A 143 4.93 -15.07 1.53
C VAL A 143 3.72 -14.63 0.74
N GLN A 144 2.86 -15.57 0.37
CA GLN A 144 1.59 -15.28 -0.28
C GLN A 144 0.55 -14.98 0.79
N VAL A 145 -0.05 -13.80 0.73
CA VAL A 145 -1.15 -13.39 1.60
C VAL A 145 -2.46 -13.31 0.81
N THR A 146 -3.56 -13.67 1.44
CA THR A 146 -4.93 -13.52 0.92
C THR A 146 -5.76 -12.77 1.94
N ALA A 147 -6.29 -11.62 1.57
CA ALA A 147 -7.09 -10.79 2.46
C ALA A 147 -8.53 -11.32 2.57
N ASN A 148 -9.06 -11.49 3.80
CA ASN A 148 -10.46 -11.84 4.04
C ASN A 148 -11.32 -10.57 4.27
N THR A 149 -10.71 -9.52 4.83
CA THR A 149 -11.27 -8.16 4.97
C THR A 149 -10.49 -7.17 4.10
N TYR A 150 -10.91 -5.91 4.04
CA TYR A 150 -10.05 -4.87 3.47
C TYR A 150 -8.82 -4.65 4.37
N ILE A 151 -7.64 -4.84 3.82
CA ILE A 151 -6.36 -4.59 4.50
C ILE A 151 -5.74 -3.32 3.92
N HIS A 152 -5.51 -2.33 4.76
CA HIS A 152 -4.87 -1.06 4.41
C HIS A 152 -3.40 -1.04 4.82
N GLU A 153 -2.52 -0.77 3.86
CA GLU A 153 -1.07 -0.61 4.08
C GLU A 153 -0.38 -1.82 4.74
N LEU A 154 -0.70 -3.04 4.28
CA LEU A 154 -0.04 -4.26 4.70
C LEU A 154 1.47 -4.19 4.44
N SER A 155 2.23 -4.47 5.48
CA SER A 155 3.69 -4.49 5.49
C SER A 155 4.17 -5.76 6.18
N PHE A 156 5.23 -6.36 5.65
CA PHE A 156 5.84 -7.55 6.19
C PHE A 156 7.20 -7.19 6.78
N MET A 157 7.39 -7.42 8.09
CA MET A 157 8.55 -6.91 8.85
C MET A 157 9.49 -8.04 9.32
N PRO A 158 10.17 -8.78 8.41
CA PRO A 158 11.07 -9.86 8.78
C PRO A 158 12.29 -9.40 9.60
N GLU A 159 12.65 -8.13 9.51
CA GLU A 159 13.77 -7.52 10.24
C GLU A 159 13.61 -7.55 11.76
N ILE A 160 12.38 -7.73 12.26
CA ILE A 160 12.11 -7.91 13.69
C ILE A 160 12.75 -9.21 14.21
N LEU A 161 12.89 -10.24 13.35
CA LEU A 161 13.53 -11.50 13.71
C LEU A 161 14.98 -11.57 13.26
N ALA A 162 15.28 -11.10 12.05
CA ALA A 162 16.60 -11.26 11.47
C ALA A 162 17.05 -10.03 10.69
N LEU A 163 18.18 -9.47 11.14
CA LEU A 163 18.85 -8.36 10.46
C LEU A 163 19.39 -8.81 9.10
N GLY A 164 19.50 -7.87 8.15
CA GLY A 164 20.02 -8.14 6.81
C GLY A 164 19.02 -8.79 5.85
N THR A 165 17.79 -9.05 6.30
CA THR A 165 16.69 -9.43 5.42
C THR A 165 16.21 -8.24 4.59
N GLN A 166 15.64 -8.51 3.42
CA GLN A 166 15.04 -7.49 2.56
C GLN A 166 13.73 -8.03 1.99
N VAL A 167 12.72 -7.16 1.93
CA VAL A 167 11.44 -7.43 1.27
C VAL A 167 11.35 -6.59 0.00
N ASP A 168 10.73 -7.11 -1.05
CA ASP A 168 10.59 -6.44 -2.34
C ASP A 168 9.53 -5.31 -2.34
N ALA A 169 8.48 -5.49 -1.55
CA ALA A 169 7.32 -4.60 -1.42
C ALA A 169 6.90 -4.39 0.04
N GLN A 170 6.28 -3.24 0.31
CA GLN A 170 5.67 -2.86 1.59
C GLN A 170 4.47 -1.95 1.30
N ILE A 171 3.63 -1.69 2.31
CA ILE A 171 2.52 -0.71 2.22
C ILE A 171 1.50 -1.09 1.13
N VAL A 172 1.12 -2.38 1.09
CA VAL A 172 0.20 -2.93 0.09
C VAL A 172 -1.22 -2.92 0.63
N SER A 173 -2.17 -2.34 -0.10
CA SER A 173 -3.60 -2.42 0.25
C SER A 173 -4.31 -3.48 -0.59
N LEU A 174 -5.18 -4.27 0.05
CA LEU A 174 -5.87 -5.42 -0.53
C LEU A 174 -7.37 -5.37 -0.21
N LEU A 175 -8.21 -5.53 -1.23
CA LEU A 175 -9.63 -5.82 -1.04
C LEU A 175 -9.83 -7.28 -0.60
N PRO A 176 -10.99 -7.62 0.01
CA PRO A 176 -11.36 -9.01 0.26
C PRO A 176 -11.18 -9.90 -0.97
N GLY A 177 -10.57 -11.06 -0.79
CA GLY A 177 -10.25 -12.03 -1.84
C GLY A 177 -9.00 -11.71 -2.67
N GLN A 178 -8.41 -10.52 -2.52
CA GLN A 178 -7.17 -10.18 -3.22
C GLN A 178 -5.94 -10.79 -2.55
N ASN A 179 -4.92 -11.00 -3.39
CA ASN A 179 -3.66 -11.62 -3.00
C ASN A 179 -2.48 -10.69 -3.24
N HIS A 180 -1.45 -10.83 -2.41
CA HIS A 180 -0.12 -10.30 -2.69
C HIS A 180 0.92 -11.36 -2.35
N THR A 181 2.11 -11.30 -2.96
CA THR A 181 3.22 -12.18 -2.59
C THR A 181 4.44 -11.33 -2.30
N PHE A 182 4.83 -11.28 -1.04
CA PHE A 182 6.10 -10.69 -0.65
C PHE A 182 7.24 -11.65 -0.98
N VAL A 183 8.33 -11.12 -1.54
CA VAL A 183 9.56 -11.85 -1.79
C VAL A 183 10.63 -11.35 -0.84
N VAL A 184 11.18 -12.28 -0.06
CA VAL A 184 12.08 -12.00 1.05
C VAL A 184 13.43 -12.66 0.77
N THR A 185 14.49 -11.88 0.80
CA THR A 185 15.88 -12.34 0.67
C THR A 185 16.60 -12.21 2.00
N GLY A 186 17.45 -13.18 2.35
CA GLY A 186 18.19 -13.20 3.62
C GLY A 186 18.99 -14.49 3.76
N ALA A 187 19.63 -14.70 4.92
CA ALA A 187 20.33 -15.96 5.19
C ALA A 187 19.33 -17.11 5.33
N ALA A 188 19.72 -18.32 4.89
CA ALA A 188 18.79 -19.45 4.81
C ALA A 188 18.15 -19.83 6.16
N ASN A 189 18.91 -19.78 7.25
CA ASN A 189 18.41 -20.06 8.59
C ASN A 189 17.36 -19.04 9.03
N ASP A 190 17.62 -17.76 8.77
CA ASP A 190 16.72 -16.65 9.09
C ASP A 190 15.41 -16.77 8.32
N LEU A 191 15.48 -17.06 7.02
CA LEU A 191 14.29 -17.26 6.19
C LEU A 191 13.43 -18.43 6.70
N ALA A 192 14.07 -19.51 7.17
CA ALA A 192 13.37 -20.65 7.74
C ALA A 192 12.70 -20.33 9.10
N GLU A 193 13.30 -19.45 9.90
CA GLU A 193 12.68 -18.96 11.14
C GLU A 193 11.50 -18.02 10.86
N ILE A 194 11.70 -17.05 9.97
CA ILE A 194 10.67 -16.11 9.51
C ILE A 194 9.46 -16.83 8.95
N ALA A 195 9.66 -17.88 8.15
CA ALA A 195 8.59 -18.66 7.54
C ALA A 195 7.64 -19.30 8.57
N LYS A 196 8.09 -19.55 9.80
CA LYS A 196 7.30 -20.14 10.89
C LYS A 196 6.50 -19.11 11.69
N ARG A 197 6.84 -17.83 11.56
CA ARG A 197 6.28 -16.72 12.36
C ARG A 197 5.65 -15.63 11.50
N VAL A 198 5.21 -16.00 10.29
CA VAL A 198 4.75 -15.03 9.28
C VAL A 198 3.63 -14.12 9.78
N GLU A 199 2.68 -14.66 10.56
CA GLU A 199 1.54 -13.91 11.09
C GLU A 199 1.96 -12.85 12.11
N ASP A 200 2.98 -13.14 12.94
CA ASP A 200 3.53 -12.18 13.89
C ASP A 200 4.12 -10.94 13.20
N LEU A 201 4.62 -11.13 11.97
CA LEU A 201 5.42 -10.16 11.22
C LEU A 201 4.61 -9.40 10.17
N LEU A 202 3.34 -9.76 9.97
CA LEU A 202 2.42 -9.01 9.11
C LEU A 202 1.76 -7.89 9.92
N TRP A 203 2.04 -6.66 9.51
CA TRP A 203 1.52 -5.45 10.15
C TRP A 203 0.71 -4.66 9.13
N SER A 204 -0.40 -4.10 9.57
CA SER A 204 -1.20 -3.18 8.75
C SER A 204 -1.82 -2.10 9.61
N HIS A 205 -2.36 -1.07 8.99
CA HIS A 205 -3.16 -0.07 9.69
C HIS A 205 -4.26 -0.73 10.53
N ASN A 206 -4.95 -1.72 9.95
CA ASN A 206 -6.00 -2.50 10.61
C ASN A 206 -5.56 -3.11 11.94
N ARG A 207 -4.34 -3.68 11.97
CA ARG A 207 -3.80 -4.33 13.16
C ARG A 207 -3.45 -3.31 14.23
N ILE A 208 -2.94 -2.14 13.84
CA ILE A 208 -2.52 -1.08 14.77
C ILE A 208 -3.72 -0.40 15.42
N VAL A 209 -4.80 -0.17 14.65
CA VAL A 209 -6.00 0.52 15.16
C VAL A 209 -6.85 -0.37 16.06
N ASN A 210 -6.85 -1.69 15.85
CA ASN A 210 -7.65 -2.65 16.62
C ASN A 210 -6.89 -3.29 17.82
N GLN A 211 -5.76 -2.72 18.24
CA GLN A 211 -4.98 -3.19 19.41
C GLN A 211 -5.51 -2.64 20.73
#